data_AF-A0A815SZH5-F1
#
_entry.id   AF-A0A815SZH5-F1
#
_cell.length_a   1.000
_cell.length_b   1.000
_cell.length_c   1.000
_cell.angle_alpha   90.00
_cell.angle_beta   90.00
_cell.angle_gamma   90.00
#
_symmetry.space_group_name_H-M   'P 1'
#
loop_
_entity.id
_entity.type
_entity.pdbx_description
1 polymer ?
#
loop_
_entity_poly.entity_id
_entity_poly.type
_entity_poly.pdbx_seq_one_letter_code
_entity_poly.pdbx_strand_id
1 'polypeptide(L)'
;RHKHTLKQSQSKLVQLNRTEQIFYNINSTDNDVDSISLMKVHGCIMIVTWIVIVSTGILIARYFKISFVNKKLCGEAVWFSLHRAFMSCAAVLTVLGFLFILVHNKGTWVEYQPNSKEYAHSIVGVIVVGLAFFQPFLASFRCHTDSRYRFIFKYLHGFIGITSFVLSIAAMFLAVLFTGFSFKPSSIGWGILSGWSCWIVIVFLLYEGIEIYFKSRNTGPYSADSDSGSLIVNDTVIINSLKEKIKMFLLFAHILVALALSLTLVIELGLMTFS
;
A
#
# COMPACT_ATOMS: atom_id res chain seq x y z
N ARG A 1 60.39 -33.31 -19.56
CA ARG A 1 59.99 -33.21 -18.14
C ARG A 1 59.76 -31.77 -17.67
N HIS A 2 60.58 -30.78 -18.06
CA HIS A 2 60.51 -29.39 -17.56
C HIS A 2 59.29 -28.56 -18.03
N LYS A 3 58.81 -28.76 -19.27
CA LYS A 3 57.61 -28.06 -19.81
C LYS A 3 56.29 -28.47 -19.12
N HIS A 4 56.21 -29.66 -18.54
CA HIS A 4 54.99 -30.16 -17.89
C HIS A 4 54.80 -29.53 -16.50
N THR A 5 55.88 -29.32 -15.76
CA THR A 5 55.92 -28.61 -14.47
C THR A 5 55.56 -27.13 -14.60
N LEU A 6 55.95 -26.45 -15.68
CA LEU A 6 55.60 -25.04 -15.92
C LEU A 6 54.10 -24.85 -16.23
N LYS A 7 53.51 -25.75 -17.04
CA LYS A 7 52.06 -25.75 -17.29
C LYS A 7 51.24 -26.01 -16.03
N GLN A 8 51.71 -26.92 -15.16
CA GLN A 8 51.05 -27.25 -13.90
C GLN A 8 51.21 -26.14 -12.84
N SER A 9 52.33 -25.41 -12.86
CA SER A 9 52.54 -24.20 -12.04
C SER A 9 51.67 -23.04 -12.53
N GLN A 10 51.57 -22.82 -13.84
CA GLN A 10 50.69 -21.79 -14.42
C GLN A 10 49.21 -22.11 -14.18
N SER A 11 48.78 -23.37 -14.28
CA SER A 11 47.40 -23.74 -13.96
C SER A 11 47.05 -23.55 -12.49
N LYS A 12 47.99 -23.82 -11.56
CA LYS A 12 47.83 -23.55 -10.13
C LYS A 12 47.75 -22.04 -9.84
N LEU A 13 48.57 -21.23 -10.48
CA LEU A 13 48.55 -19.77 -10.34
C LEU A 13 47.28 -19.15 -10.93
N VAL A 14 46.77 -19.67 -12.06
CA VAL A 14 45.49 -19.26 -12.65
C VAL A 14 44.30 -19.69 -11.78
N GLN A 15 44.36 -20.86 -11.15
CA GLN A 15 43.34 -21.26 -10.17
C GLN A 15 43.39 -20.39 -8.91
N LEU A 16 44.57 -20.08 -8.36
CA LEU A 16 44.73 -19.19 -7.20
C LEU A 16 44.07 -17.82 -7.46
N ASN A 17 44.32 -17.23 -8.63
CA ASN A 17 43.73 -15.96 -9.04
C ASN A 17 42.21 -16.05 -9.25
N ARG A 18 41.71 -17.20 -9.73
CA ARG A 18 40.27 -17.44 -9.89
C ARG A 18 39.57 -17.60 -8.54
N THR A 19 40.17 -18.27 -7.57
CA THR A 19 39.62 -18.35 -6.22
C THR A 19 39.57 -16.98 -5.56
N GLU A 20 40.62 -16.17 -5.69
CA GLU A 20 40.60 -14.79 -5.17
C GLU A 20 39.54 -13.92 -5.87
N GLN A 21 39.34 -14.08 -7.18
CA GLN A 21 38.23 -13.44 -7.90
C GLN A 21 36.85 -13.92 -7.44
N ILE A 22 36.71 -15.21 -7.13
CA ILE A 22 35.46 -15.76 -6.59
C ILE A 22 35.23 -15.23 -5.17
N PHE A 23 36.24 -15.20 -4.31
CA PHE A 23 36.13 -14.62 -2.97
C PHE A 23 35.86 -13.12 -2.99
N TYR A 24 36.48 -12.38 -3.92
CA TYR A 24 36.20 -10.96 -4.13
C TYR A 24 34.77 -10.75 -4.62
N ASN A 25 34.29 -11.56 -5.59
CA ASN A 25 32.92 -11.48 -6.08
C ASN A 25 31.89 -11.90 -5.04
N ILE A 26 32.18 -12.90 -4.19
CA ILE A 26 31.32 -13.32 -3.07
C ILE A 26 31.29 -12.21 -2.03
N ASN A 27 32.43 -11.67 -1.63
CA ASN A 27 32.49 -10.55 -0.70
C ASN A 27 31.81 -9.29 -1.26
N SER A 28 31.91 -9.02 -2.57
CA SER A 28 31.23 -7.89 -3.20
C SER A 28 29.72 -8.12 -3.31
N THR A 29 29.26 -9.35 -3.56
CA THR A 29 27.82 -9.66 -3.55
C THR A 29 27.23 -9.68 -2.15
N ASP A 30 27.95 -10.17 -1.13
CA ASP A 30 27.56 -10.02 0.27
C ASP A 30 27.54 -8.55 0.70
N ASN A 31 28.55 -7.76 0.31
CA ASN A 31 28.57 -6.31 0.56
C ASN A 31 27.47 -5.55 -0.21
N ASP A 32 27.08 -5.98 -1.41
CA ASP A 32 26.00 -5.37 -2.20
C ASP A 32 24.62 -5.73 -1.65
N VAL A 33 24.41 -6.96 -1.15
CA VAL A 33 23.20 -7.34 -0.42
C VAL A 33 23.13 -6.63 0.94
N ASP A 34 24.28 -6.43 1.61
CA ASP A 34 24.41 -5.58 2.80
C ASP A 34 24.26 -4.08 2.49
N SER A 35 24.45 -3.65 1.23
CA SER A 35 24.36 -2.24 0.80
C SER A 35 22.94 -1.71 0.61
N ILE A 36 21.93 -2.58 0.49
CA ILE A 36 20.54 -2.15 0.53
C ILE A 36 20.21 -1.88 2.00
N SER A 37 20.42 -0.63 2.41
CA SER A 37 20.06 -0.17 3.74
C SER A 37 18.64 -0.62 4.11
N LEU A 38 18.48 -1.33 5.23
CA LEU A 38 17.19 -1.77 5.78
C LEU A 38 16.20 -0.60 5.93
N MET A 39 16.69 0.63 6.07
CA MET A 39 15.87 1.85 6.01
C MET A 39 15.20 2.05 4.64
N LYS A 40 15.89 1.77 3.53
CA LYS A 40 15.29 1.81 2.19
C LYS A 40 14.23 0.72 2.05
N VAL A 41 14.52 -0.50 2.53
CA VAL A 41 13.55 -1.60 2.51
C VAL A 41 12.29 -1.24 3.30
N HIS A 42 12.44 -0.64 4.49
CA HIS A 42 11.34 -0.08 5.27
C HIS A 42 10.52 0.91 4.42
N GLY A 43 11.17 1.90 3.81
CA GLY A 43 10.50 2.90 2.97
C GLY A 43 9.72 2.28 1.81
N CYS A 44 10.33 1.35 1.07
CA CYS A 44 9.68 0.65 -0.04
C CYS A 44 8.43 -0.11 0.41
N ILE A 45 8.54 -0.85 1.52
CA ILE A 45 7.42 -1.61 2.06
C ILE A 45 6.30 -0.67 2.50
N MET A 46 6.62 0.43 3.19
CA MET A 46 5.62 1.40 3.62
C MET A 46 4.93 2.09 2.44
N ILE A 47 5.67 2.48 1.40
CA ILE A 47 5.11 3.04 0.16
C ILE A 47 4.10 2.07 -0.45
N VAL A 48 4.52 0.85 -0.79
CA VAL A 48 3.66 -0.14 -1.46
C VAL A 48 2.45 -0.49 -0.59
N THR A 49 2.66 -0.67 0.71
CA THR A 49 1.59 -1.02 1.65
C THR A 49 0.51 0.04 1.71
N TRP A 50 0.89 1.30 1.94
CA TRP A 50 -0.10 2.35 2.19
C TRP A 50 -0.68 2.94 0.89
N ILE A 51 0.13 3.10 -0.17
CA ILE A 51 -0.33 3.65 -1.45
C ILE A 51 -1.15 2.66 -2.27
N VAL A 52 -0.80 1.36 -2.25
CA VAL A 52 -1.46 0.35 -3.10
C VAL A 52 -2.41 -0.51 -2.29
N ILE A 53 -1.93 -1.16 -1.23
CA ILE A 53 -2.68 -2.22 -0.56
C ILE A 53 -3.80 -1.62 0.30
N VAL A 54 -3.47 -0.64 1.17
CA VAL A 54 -4.44 -0.02 2.08
C VAL A 54 -5.49 0.80 1.33
N SER A 55 -5.07 1.67 0.42
CA SER A 55 -5.98 2.48 -0.40
C SER A 55 -7.00 1.62 -1.17
N THR A 56 -6.53 0.56 -1.85
CA THR A 56 -7.37 -0.39 -2.58
C THR A 56 -8.34 -1.10 -1.65
N GLY A 57 -7.85 -1.60 -0.50
CA GLY A 57 -8.71 -2.28 0.48
C GLY A 57 -9.78 -1.37 1.09
N ILE A 58 -9.50 -0.07 1.27
CA ILE A 58 -10.49 0.93 1.72
C ILE A 58 -11.54 1.16 0.63
N LEU A 59 -11.15 1.35 -0.64
CA LEU A 59 -12.09 1.53 -1.75
C LEU A 59 -13.02 0.32 -1.90
N ILE A 60 -12.47 -0.90 -1.84
CA ILE A 60 -13.25 -2.15 -1.86
C ILE A 60 -14.27 -2.17 -0.72
N ALA A 61 -13.84 -1.91 0.51
CA ALA A 61 -14.75 -1.91 1.66
C ALA A 61 -15.82 -0.83 1.59
N ARG A 62 -15.53 0.33 1.00
CA ARG A 62 -16.49 1.45 0.96
C ARG A 62 -17.49 1.29 -0.18
N TYR A 63 -17.02 1.00 -1.39
CA TYR A 63 -17.84 1.10 -2.61
C TYR A 63 -18.32 -0.25 -3.13
N PHE A 64 -17.68 -1.37 -2.80
CA PHE A 64 -18.00 -2.66 -3.42
C PHE A 64 -18.88 -3.58 -2.58
N LYS A 65 -19.49 -3.08 -1.49
CA LYS A 65 -20.38 -3.88 -0.64
C LYS A 65 -21.56 -4.48 -1.38
N ILE A 66 -22.17 -3.70 -2.28
CA ILE A 66 -23.37 -4.07 -3.04
C ILE A 66 -23.01 -4.73 -4.38
N SER A 67 -21.84 -4.40 -4.92
CA SER A 67 -21.30 -4.91 -6.20
C SER A 67 -21.18 -6.43 -6.28
N PHE A 68 -21.06 -7.09 -5.13
CA PHE A 68 -20.85 -8.54 -5.05
C PHE A 68 -21.95 -9.29 -4.29
N VAL A 69 -23.17 -8.74 -4.17
CA VAL A 69 -24.24 -9.33 -3.34
C VAL A 69 -24.53 -10.81 -3.67
N ASN A 70 -24.42 -11.21 -4.93
CA ASN A 70 -24.67 -12.60 -5.38
C ASN A 70 -23.41 -13.47 -5.46
N LYS A 71 -22.23 -12.92 -5.12
CA LYS A 71 -20.96 -13.64 -5.21
C LYS A 71 -20.38 -13.81 -3.81
N LYS A 72 -20.24 -15.07 -3.40
CA LYS A 72 -19.57 -15.45 -2.14
C LYS A 72 -18.22 -16.07 -2.45
N LEU A 73 -17.22 -15.75 -1.64
CA LEU A 73 -15.92 -16.43 -1.60
C LEU A 73 -15.79 -17.06 -0.23
N CYS A 74 -15.71 -18.39 -0.18
CA CYS A 74 -15.65 -19.16 1.08
C CYS A 74 -16.82 -18.85 2.03
N GLY A 75 -18.05 -18.73 1.51
CA GLY A 75 -19.26 -18.46 2.30
C GLY A 75 -19.47 -16.99 2.71
N GLU A 76 -18.46 -16.13 2.54
CA GLU A 76 -18.49 -14.70 2.88
C GLU A 76 -18.66 -13.83 1.63
N ALA A 77 -19.19 -12.62 1.81
CA ALA A 77 -19.31 -11.65 0.71
C ALA A 77 -17.92 -11.31 0.13
N VAL A 78 -17.76 -11.31 -1.20
CA VAL A 78 -16.47 -11.10 -1.87
C VAL A 78 -15.75 -9.84 -1.39
N TRP A 79 -16.46 -8.71 -1.27
CA TRP A 79 -15.87 -7.45 -0.81
C TRP A 79 -15.23 -7.58 0.58
N PHE A 80 -15.86 -8.37 1.47
CA PHE A 80 -15.40 -8.55 2.84
C PHE A 80 -14.16 -9.46 2.86
N SER A 81 -14.17 -10.54 2.09
CA SER A 81 -13.01 -11.42 1.92
C SER A 81 -11.82 -10.67 1.32
N LEU A 82 -12.04 -9.86 0.28
CA LEU A 82 -11.00 -9.03 -0.32
C LEU A 82 -10.49 -7.98 0.65
N HIS A 83 -11.36 -7.18 1.27
CA HIS A 83 -10.95 -6.17 2.25
C HIS A 83 -10.11 -6.80 3.38
N ARG A 84 -10.56 -7.92 3.93
CA ARG A 84 -9.83 -8.66 4.97
C ARG A 84 -8.47 -9.13 4.47
N ALA A 85 -8.37 -9.66 3.26
CA ALA A 85 -7.09 -10.10 2.67
C ALA A 85 -6.12 -8.92 2.51
N PHE A 86 -6.57 -7.81 1.91
CA PHE A 86 -5.76 -6.60 1.74
C PHE A 86 -5.31 -6.02 3.09
N MET A 87 -6.22 -5.88 4.05
CA MET A 87 -5.89 -5.31 5.37
C MET A 87 -4.98 -6.24 6.20
N SER A 88 -5.13 -7.56 6.09
CA SER A 88 -4.26 -8.52 6.78
C SER A 88 -2.84 -8.48 6.19
N CYS A 89 -2.73 -8.43 4.86
CA CYS A 89 -1.46 -8.25 4.17
C CYS A 89 -0.80 -6.91 4.58
N ALA A 90 -1.56 -5.82 4.60
CA ALA A 90 -1.07 -4.52 5.02
C ALA A 90 -0.58 -4.48 6.47
N ALA A 91 -1.29 -5.13 7.39
CA ALA A 91 -0.86 -5.23 8.79
C ALA A 91 0.48 -5.97 8.92
N VAL A 92 0.63 -7.11 8.24
CA VAL A 92 1.89 -7.88 8.26
C VAL A 92 3.04 -7.07 7.67
N LEU A 93 2.84 -6.46 6.49
CA LEU A 93 3.87 -5.66 5.83
C LEU A 93 4.26 -4.42 6.64
N THR A 94 3.29 -3.77 7.30
CA THR A 94 3.55 -2.63 8.19
C THR A 94 4.43 -3.05 9.37
N VAL A 95 4.14 -4.19 9.99
CA VAL A 95 4.97 -4.72 11.08
C VAL A 95 6.37 -5.08 10.56
N LEU A 96 6.50 -5.76 9.43
CA LEU A 96 7.79 -6.11 8.84
C LEU A 96 8.63 -4.86 8.51
N GLY A 97 8.03 -3.85 7.87
CA GLY A 97 8.68 -2.58 7.61
C GLY A 97 9.14 -1.91 8.90
N PHE A 98 8.31 -1.89 9.93
CA PHE A 98 8.68 -1.34 11.24
C PHE A 98 9.85 -2.10 11.88
N LEU A 99 9.86 -3.44 11.81
CA LEU A 99 10.98 -4.24 12.31
C LEU A 99 12.29 -3.93 11.57
N PHE A 100 12.25 -3.73 10.25
CA PHE A 100 13.47 -3.39 9.49
C PHE A 100 14.10 -2.07 9.93
N ILE A 101 13.29 -1.02 10.17
CA ILE A 101 13.85 0.25 10.65
C ILE A 101 14.36 0.15 12.09
N LEU A 102 13.71 -0.66 12.95
CA LEU A 102 14.23 -0.92 14.30
C LEU A 102 15.58 -1.65 14.27
N VAL A 103 15.72 -2.67 13.41
CA VAL A 103 16.99 -3.40 13.25
C VAL A 103 18.07 -2.49 12.68
N HIS A 104 17.74 -1.68 11.67
CA HIS A 104 18.66 -0.69 11.09
C HIS A 104 19.23 0.25 12.16
N ASN A 105 18.36 0.75 13.05
CA ASN A 105 18.73 1.65 14.12
C ASN A 105 19.21 0.92 15.39
N LYS A 106 19.44 -0.40 15.37
CA LYS A 106 19.85 -1.19 16.55
C LYS A 106 18.94 -0.99 17.77
N GLY A 107 17.65 -0.73 17.53
CA GLY A 107 16.65 -0.45 18.57
C GLY A 107 16.74 0.94 19.21
N THR A 108 17.62 1.83 18.74
CA THR A 108 17.68 3.21 19.25
C THR A 108 16.61 4.07 18.61
N TRP A 109 16.04 4.98 19.40
CA TRP A 109 15.13 5.99 18.89
C TRP A 109 15.89 7.19 18.32
N VAL A 110 15.25 7.93 17.41
CA VAL A 110 15.81 9.17 16.86
C VAL A 110 15.86 10.24 17.96
N GLU A 111 17.00 10.92 18.09
CA GLU A 111 17.16 11.99 19.08
C GLU A 111 16.31 13.20 18.72
N TYR A 112 15.77 13.88 19.73
CA TYR A 112 15.01 15.10 19.53
C TYR A 112 15.93 16.24 19.12
N GLN A 113 15.64 16.86 17.98
CA GLN A 113 16.24 18.12 17.55
C GLN A 113 15.14 19.11 17.11
N PRO A 114 15.29 20.42 17.37
CA PRO A 114 14.35 21.43 16.89
C PRO A 114 14.14 21.31 15.37
N ASN A 115 12.87 21.29 14.95
CA ASN A 115 12.45 21.17 13.55
C ASN A 115 12.81 19.86 12.81
N SER A 116 13.31 18.83 13.51
CA SER A 116 13.63 17.53 12.88
C SER A 116 12.39 16.85 12.30
N LYS A 117 12.46 16.55 11.01
CA LYS A 117 11.40 15.83 10.28
C LYS A 117 11.48 14.34 10.59
N GLU A 118 12.68 13.84 10.84
CA GLU A 118 13.00 12.47 11.25
C GLU A 118 12.34 12.15 12.61
N TYR A 119 12.49 13.03 13.60
CA TYR A 119 11.82 12.90 14.89
C TYR A 119 10.30 12.93 14.73
N ALA A 120 9.75 13.91 14.02
CA ALA A 120 8.30 13.99 13.78
C ALA A 120 7.77 12.74 13.04
N HIS A 121 8.47 12.26 12.02
CA HIS A 121 8.11 11.06 11.27
C HIS A 121 8.10 9.84 12.17
N SER A 122 9.09 9.68 13.06
CA SER A 122 9.16 8.53 13.96
C SER A 122 7.93 8.46 14.88
N ILE A 123 7.48 9.60 15.41
CA ILE A 123 6.31 9.70 16.28
C ILE A 123 5.02 9.41 15.48
N VAL A 124 4.83 10.06 14.34
CA VAL A 124 3.64 9.82 13.50
C VAL A 124 3.62 8.37 13.00
N GLY A 125 4.76 7.84 12.57
CA GLY A 125 4.95 6.48 12.09
C GLY A 125 4.60 5.43 13.14
N VAL A 126 5.08 5.57 14.38
CA VAL A 126 4.75 4.60 15.44
C VAL A 126 3.27 4.66 15.84
N ILE A 127 2.64 5.84 15.79
CA ILE A 127 1.18 5.95 15.96
C ILE A 127 0.47 5.19 14.83
N VAL A 128 0.87 5.37 13.58
CA VAL A 128 0.31 4.64 12.43
C VAL A 128 0.46 3.14 12.58
N VAL A 129 1.65 2.64 12.96
CA VAL A 129 1.91 1.22 13.23
C VAL A 129 1.00 0.70 14.34
N GLY A 130 0.88 1.43 15.45
CA GLY A 130 0.02 1.07 16.57
C GLY A 130 -1.46 0.99 16.17
N LEU A 131 -1.97 1.97 15.43
CA LEU A 131 -3.34 1.98 14.93
C LEU A 131 -3.56 0.81 13.95
N ALA A 132 -2.62 0.57 13.02
CA ALA A 132 -2.71 -0.53 12.04
C ALA A 132 -2.71 -1.92 12.72
N PHE A 133 -1.91 -2.10 13.77
CA PHE A 133 -1.89 -3.33 14.56
C PHE A 133 -3.17 -3.52 15.40
N PHE A 134 -3.72 -2.43 15.94
CA PHE A 134 -4.94 -2.49 16.73
C PHE A 134 -6.19 -2.79 15.89
N GLN A 135 -6.15 -2.54 14.58
CA GLN A 135 -7.28 -2.77 13.68
C GLN A 135 -7.74 -4.25 13.61
N PRO A 136 -6.87 -5.25 13.36
CA PRO A 136 -7.23 -6.66 13.46
C PRO A 136 -7.75 -7.08 14.83
N PHE A 137 -7.20 -6.52 15.91
CA PHE A 137 -7.67 -6.79 17.27
C PHE A 137 -9.13 -6.31 17.44
N LEU A 138 -9.43 -5.07 17.06
CA LEU A 138 -10.81 -4.56 17.04
C LEU A 138 -11.73 -5.38 16.14
N ALA A 139 -11.25 -5.80 14.98
CA ALA A 139 -12.00 -6.64 14.05
C ALA A 139 -12.36 -8.01 14.65
N SER A 140 -11.58 -8.52 15.60
CA SER A 140 -11.85 -9.78 16.30
C SER A 140 -13.02 -9.66 17.30
N PHE A 141 -13.26 -8.46 17.85
CA PHE A 141 -14.44 -8.17 18.69
C PHE A 141 -15.68 -7.79 17.87
N ARG A 142 -15.66 -7.98 16.54
CA ARG A 142 -16.79 -7.67 15.68
C ARG A 142 -18.01 -8.47 16.11
N CYS A 143 -19.04 -7.76 16.55
CA CYS A 143 -20.34 -8.36 16.89
C CYS A 143 -21.02 -9.01 15.68
N HIS A 144 -21.92 -9.97 15.95
CA HIS A 144 -22.78 -10.59 14.93
C HIS A 144 -23.60 -9.55 14.17
N THR A 145 -24.08 -9.93 12.98
CA THR A 145 -24.71 -9.00 12.05
C THR A 145 -25.94 -8.27 12.59
N ASP A 146 -26.65 -8.93 13.50
CA ASP A 146 -27.95 -8.52 14.05
C ASP A 146 -27.82 -7.89 15.45
N SER A 147 -26.59 -7.71 15.94
CA SER A 147 -26.35 -7.13 17.26
C SER A 147 -26.62 -5.62 17.28
N ARG A 148 -27.31 -5.15 18.33
CA ARG A 148 -27.56 -3.73 18.61
C ARG A 148 -26.27 -2.89 18.75
N TYR A 149 -25.14 -3.51 19.09
CA TYR A 149 -23.85 -2.81 19.28
C TYR A 149 -22.99 -2.76 18.03
N ARG A 150 -23.45 -3.35 16.91
CA ARG A 150 -22.68 -3.41 15.66
C ARG A 150 -22.34 -2.04 15.09
N PHE A 151 -23.17 -1.02 15.36
CA PHE A 151 -22.88 0.35 14.94
C PHE A 151 -21.60 0.89 15.60
N ILE A 152 -21.37 0.59 16.90
CA ILE A 152 -20.18 1.03 17.63
C ILE A 152 -18.93 0.52 16.93
N PHE A 153 -18.89 -0.80 16.65
CA PHE A 153 -17.81 -1.41 15.88
C PHE A 153 -17.62 -0.72 14.52
N LYS A 154 -18.72 -0.53 13.76
CA LYS A 154 -18.66 0.06 12.41
C LYS A 154 -18.05 1.46 12.42
N TYR A 155 -18.46 2.32 13.36
CA TYR A 155 -17.93 3.68 13.45
C TYR A 155 -16.51 3.72 14.00
N LEU A 156 -16.22 2.96 15.06
CA LEU A 156 -14.89 2.93 15.68
C LEU A 156 -13.83 2.36 14.72
N HIS A 157 -14.09 1.20 14.13
CA HIS A 157 -13.19 0.56 13.16
C HIS A 157 -12.95 1.45 11.94
N GLY A 158 -14.02 2.07 11.42
CA GLY A 158 -13.94 3.00 10.31
C GLY A 158 -13.14 4.27 10.65
N PHE A 159 -13.41 4.88 11.79
CA PHE A 159 -12.71 6.09 12.25
C PHE A 159 -11.21 5.85 12.41
N ILE A 160 -10.82 4.82 13.17
CA ILE A 160 -9.41 4.45 13.36
C ILE A 160 -8.74 4.16 12.01
N GLY A 161 -9.47 3.56 11.06
CA GLY A 161 -8.92 3.19 9.75
C GLY A 161 -8.60 4.42 8.92
N ILE A 162 -9.54 5.35 8.84
CA ILE A 162 -9.33 6.61 8.13
C ILE A 162 -8.25 7.45 8.81
N THR A 163 -8.23 7.52 10.15
CA THR A 163 -7.17 8.23 10.89
C THR A 163 -5.80 7.64 10.58
N SER A 164 -5.64 6.31 10.61
CA SER A 164 -4.37 5.66 10.28
C SER A 164 -3.91 5.97 8.85
N PHE A 165 -4.84 5.99 7.89
CA PHE A 165 -4.55 6.28 6.49
C PHE A 165 -4.15 7.75 6.26
N VAL A 166 -4.80 8.70 6.94
CA VAL A 166 -4.41 10.13 6.86
C VAL A 166 -3.05 10.36 7.50
N LEU A 167 -2.80 9.76 8.67
CA LEU A 167 -1.52 9.87 9.35
C LEU A 167 -0.38 9.19 8.57
N SER A 168 -0.64 8.09 7.84
CA SER A 168 0.38 7.46 7.01
C SER A 168 0.82 8.39 5.87
N ILE A 169 -0.12 9.11 5.24
CA ILE A 169 0.21 10.12 4.22
C ILE A 169 1.07 11.22 4.84
N ALA A 170 0.70 11.72 6.01
CA ALA A 170 1.51 12.72 6.73
C ALA A 170 2.92 12.21 7.06
N ALA A 171 3.05 10.96 7.52
CA ALA A 171 4.35 10.33 7.77
C ALA A 171 5.20 10.25 6.49
N MET A 172 4.60 9.89 5.35
CA MET A 172 5.31 9.85 4.06
C MET A 172 5.78 11.24 3.63
N PHE A 173 4.98 12.29 3.83
CA PHE A 173 5.41 13.67 3.54
C PHE A 173 6.58 14.11 4.41
N LEU A 174 6.61 13.71 5.69
CA LEU A 174 7.76 13.98 6.55
C LEU A 174 9.02 13.24 6.07
N ALA A 175 8.88 11.98 5.61
CA ALA A 175 10.00 11.17 5.14
C ALA A 175 10.69 11.74 3.89
N VAL A 176 9.91 12.28 2.94
CA VAL A 176 10.45 12.91 1.71
C VAL A 176 11.28 14.16 2.00
N LEU A 177 11.14 14.74 3.20
CA LEU A 177 11.87 15.93 3.65
C LEU A 177 13.14 15.59 4.45
N PHE A 178 13.48 14.30 4.64
CA PHE A 178 14.69 13.94 5.37
C PHE A 178 15.94 14.39 4.62
N THR A 179 16.87 14.96 5.37
CA THR A 179 18.14 15.45 4.82
C THR A 179 19.16 14.33 4.59
N GLY A 180 18.98 13.18 5.25
CA GLY A 180 19.86 12.02 5.11
C GLY A 180 19.63 11.23 3.83
N PHE A 181 18.45 11.31 3.21
CA PHE A 181 18.31 10.82 1.85
C PHE A 181 18.92 11.86 0.91
N SER A 182 19.64 11.43 -0.14
CA SER A 182 20.07 12.31 -1.24
C SER A 182 18.88 12.89 -2.06
N PHE A 183 17.70 13.03 -1.44
CA PHE A 183 16.79 14.10 -1.78
C PHE A 183 17.53 15.42 -1.54
N LYS A 184 18.30 15.92 -2.52
CA LYS A 184 18.24 17.38 -2.78
C LYS A 184 16.76 17.69 -2.68
N PRO A 185 16.24 18.49 -1.72
CA PRO A 185 14.84 18.52 -1.32
C PRO A 185 13.96 18.32 -2.54
N SER A 186 13.56 17.07 -2.80
CA SER A 186 13.30 16.71 -4.20
C SER A 186 11.91 17.18 -4.49
N SER A 187 11.81 18.26 -5.25
CA SER A 187 10.55 18.73 -5.82
C SER A 187 9.79 17.58 -6.48
N ILE A 188 10.52 16.56 -6.95
CA ILE A 188 10.02 15.33 -7.56
C ILE A 188 9.28 14.44 -6.54
N GLY A 189 9.94 13.96 -5.47
CA GLY A 189 9.30 13.07 -4.50
C GLY A 189 8.09 13.72 -3.81
N TRP A 190 8.22 15.01 -3.48
CA TRP A 190 7.12 15.78 -2.91
C TRP A 190 6.00 15.98 -3.94
N GLY A 191 6.34 16.26 -5.19
CA GLY A 191 5.38 16.37 -6.30
C GLY A 191 4.62 15.07 -6.58
N ILE A 192 5.31 13.92 -6.52
CA ILE A 192 4.69 12.61 -6.69
C ILE A 192 3.70 12.32 -5.57
N LEU A 193 4.08 12.57 -4.31
CA LEU A 193 3.20 12.33 -3.16
C LEU A 193 2.01 13.30 -3.13
N SER A 194 2.21 14.55 -3.54
CA SER A 194 1.13 15.52 -3.76
C SER A 194 0.19 15.07 -4.88
N GLY A 195 0.73 14.57 -6.01
CA GLY A 195 -0.05 14.00 -7.10
C GLY A 195 -0.87 12.78 -6.66
N TRP A 196 -0.27 11.88 -5.89
CA TRP A 196 -0.99 10.76 -5.26
C TRP A 196 -2.12 11.28 -4.36
N SER A 197 -1.87 12.32 -3.55
CA SER A 197 -2.83 12.85 -2.58
C SER A 197 -4.03 13.50 -3.27
N CYS A 198 -3.78 14.21 -4.37
CA CYS A 198 -4.85 14.69 -5.24
C CYS A 198 -5.61 13.53 -5.88
N TRP A 199 -4.91 12.52 -6.40
CA TRP A 199 -5.52 11.35 -7.04
C TRP A 199 -6.46 10.61 -6.10
N ILE A 200 -6.05 10.34 -4.85
CA ILE A 200 -6.92 9.60 -3.92
C ILE A 200 -8.21 10.38 -3.65
N VAL A 201 -8.12 11.70 -3.45
CA VAL A 201 -9.28 12.56 -3.21
C VAL A 201 -10.20 12.56 -4.43
N ILE A 202 -9.65 12.70 -5.64
CA ILE A 202 -10.41 12.64 -6.89
C ILE A 202 -11.12 11.30 -7.02
N VAL A 203 -10.43 10.18 -6.78
CA VAL A 203 -11.04 8.84 -6.85
C VAL A 203 -12.19 8.70 -5.85
N PHE A 204 -12.04 9.15 -4.61
CA PHE A 204 -13.13 9.17 -3.63
C PHE A 204 -14.33 9.99 -4.13
N LEU A 205 -14.08 11.21 -4.65
CA LEU A 205 -15.14 12.07 -5.18
C LEU A 205 -15.84 11.45 -6.40
N LEU A 206 -15.10 10.79 -7.29
CA LEU A 206 -15.66 10.08 -8.44
C LEU A 206 -16.58 8.94 -7.99
N TYR A 207 -16.17 8.13 -7.01
CA TYR A 207 -17.03 7.08 -6.47
C TYR A 207 -18.29 7.62 -5.79
N GLU A 208 -18.17 8.66 -4.95
CA GLU A 208 -19.35 9.30 -4.34
C GLU A 208 -20.27 9.89 -5.40
N GLY A 209 -19.70 10.54 -6.44
CA GLY A 209 -20.45 11.07 -7.57
C GLY A 209 -21.20 9.99 -8.36
N ILE A 210 -20.57 8.83 -8.60
CA ILE A 210 -21.22 7.66 -9.21
C ILE A 210 -22.38 7.18 -8.33
N GLU A 211 -22.17 7.02 -7.02
CA GLU A 211 -23.22 6.55 -6.10
C GLU A 211 -24.41 7.53 -6.08
N ILE A 212 -24.17 8.85 -6.05
CA ILE A 212 -25.21 9.88 -6.10
C ILE A 212 -25.95 9.86 -7.44
N TYR A 213 -25.21 9.84 -8.56
CA TYR A 213 -25.78 9.86 -9.91
C TYR A 213 -26.73 8.69 -10.15
N PHE A 214 -26.27 7.48 -9.83
CA PHE A 214 -27.08 6.27 -10.04
C PHE A 214 -28.21 6.11 -9.02
N LYS A 215 -28.05 6.63 -7.79
CA LYS A 215 -29.15 6.67 -6.80
C LYS A 215 -30.30 7.53 -7.29
N SER A 216 -30.01 8.69 -7.89
CA SER A 216 -31.02 9.62 -8.43
C SER A 216 -31.83 9.00 -9.58
N ARG A 217 -31.17 8.22 -10.46
CA ARG A 217 -31.84 7.53 -11.57
C ARG A 217 -32.75 6.38 -11.15
N ASN A 218 -32.41 5.67 -10.08
CA ASN A 218 -33.24 4.57 -9.58
C ASN A 218 -34.54 5.05 -8.90
N THR A 219 -34.69 6.36 -8.63
CA THR A 219 -35.87 6.95 -7.98
C THR A 219 -36.75 7.78 -8.91
N GLY A 220 -36.64 7.62 -10.24
CA GLY A 220 -37.43 8.37 -11.24
C GLY A 220 -38.95 8.19 -11.10
N PRO A 221 -39.77 9.09 -11.70
CA PRO A 221 -41.22 9.13 -11.50
C PRO A 221 -41.89 7.84 -11.99
N TYR A 222 -42.52 7.14 -11.05
CA TYR A 222 -43.13 5.83 -11.24
C TYR A 222 -44.54 5.98 -11.81
N SER A 223 -44.68 5.93 -13.14
CA SER A 223 -45.99 5.73 -13.78
C SER A 223 -46.18 4.25 -14.05
N ALA A 224 -46.95 3.61 -13.19
CA ALA A 224 -47.24 2.18 -13.24
C ALA A 224 -48.24 1.90 -14.38
N ASP A 225 -47.71 1.43 -15.51
CA ASP A 225 -48.49 0.65 -16.47
C ASP A 225 -47.86 -0.75 -16.57
N SER A 226 -48.67 -1.79 -16.78
CA SER A 226 -48.24 -3.19 -16.61
C SER A 226 -47.18 -3.63 -17.63
N ASP A 227 -47.21 -3.07 -18.85
CA ASP A 227 -46.20 -3.28 -19.89
C ASP A 227 -44.88 -2.55 -19.58
N SER A 228 -44.97 -1.42 -18.86
CA SER A 228 -43.82 -0.67 -18.35
C SER A 228 -43.00 -1.47 -17.35
N GLY A 229 -43.61 -2.42 -16.63
CA GLY A 229 -42.93 -3.18 -15.58
C GLY A 229 -41.74 -4.00 -16.10
N SER A 230 -41.90 -4.68 -17.23
CA SER A 230 -40.82 -5.48 -17.85
C SER A 230 -39.68 -4.61 -18.38
N LEU A 231 -40.03 -3.47 -18.99
CA LEU A 231 -39.08 -2.47 -19.49
C LEU A 231 -38.30 -1.81 -18.34
N ILE A 232 -38.97 -1.43 -17.25
CA ILE A 232 -38.36 -0.84 -16.05
C ILE A 232 -37.39 -1.82 -15.38
N VAL A 233 -37.77 -3.10 -15.26
CA VAL A 233 -36.87 -4.13 -14.72
C VAL A 233 -35.63 -4.28 -15.61
N ASN A 234 -35.79 -4.28 -16.93
CA ASN A 234 -34.66 -4.38 -17.84
C ASN A 234 -33.73 -3.14 -17.76
N ASP A 235 -34.31 -1.93 -17.71
CA ASP A 235 -33.54 -0.68 -17.60
C ASP A 235 -32.76 -0.59 -16.28
N THR A 236 -33.39 -0.97 -15.16
CA THR A 236 -32.70 -0.98 -13.85
C THR A 236 -31.55 -2.01 -13.82
N VAL A 237 -31.72 -3.17 -14.46
CA VAL A 237 -30.63 -4.16 -14.61
C VAL A 237 -29.48 -3.61 -15.46
N ILE A 238 -29.78 -2.96 -16.59
CA ILE A 238 -28.77 -2.36 -17.47
C ILE A 238 -28.02 -1.23 -16.74
N ILE A 239 -28.74 -0.34 -16.06
CA ILE A 239 -28.18 0.78 -15.29
C ILE A 239 -27.26 0.28 -14.17
N ASN A 240 -27.70 -0.72 -13.39
CA ASN A 240 -26.88 -1.31 -12.34
C ASN A 240 -25.65 -2.04 -12.91
N SER A 241 -25.80 -2.75 -14.04
CA SER A 241 -24.68 -3.39 -14.73
C SER A 241 -23.64 -2.37 -15.20
N LEU A 242 -24.08 -1.24 -15.77
CA LEU A 242 -23.21 -0.15 -16.18
C LEU A 242 -22.48 0.48 -15.00
N LYS A 243 -23.20 0.77 -13.90
CA LYS A 243 -22.62 1.30 -12.65
C LYS A 243 -21.47 0.42 -12.16
N GLU A 244 -21.68 -0.89 -12.11
CA GLU A 244 -20.68 -1.83 -11.64
C GLU A 244 -19.47 -1.93 -12.59
N LYS A 245 -19.69 -1.90 -13.91
CA LYS A 245 -18.58 -1.84 -14.88
C LYS A 245 -17.73 -0.58 -14.71
N ILE A 246 -18.35 0.59 -14.53
CA ILE A 246 -17.65 1.86 -14.30
C ILE A 246 -16.83 1.79 -13.01
N LYS A 247 -17.42 1.29 -11.91
CA LYS A 247 -16.72 1.13 -10.63
C LYS A 247 -15.52 0.20 -10.75
N MET A 248 -15.67 -0.96 -11.40
CA MET A 248 -14.57 -1.89 -11.63
C MET A 248 -13.45 -1.29 -12.47
N PHE A 249 -13.80 -0.54 -13.53
CA PHE A 249 -12.81 0.19 -14.34
C PHE A 249 -12.06 1.22 -13.50
N LEU A 250 -12.76 2.00 -12.68
CA LEU A 250 -12.15 3.01 -11.81
C LEU A 250 -11.24 2.37 -10.75
N LEU A 251 -11.60 1.21 -10.21
CA LEU A 251 -10.74 0.45 -9.29
C LEU A 251 -9.46 -0.02 -9.99
N PHE A 252 -9.58 -0.57 -11.20
CA PHE A 252 -8.42 -0.99 -11.99
C PHE A 252 -7.50 0.20 -12.33
N ALA A 253 -8.07 1.32 -12.77
CA ALA A 253 -7.32 2.54 -13.02
C ALA A 253 -6.61 3.05 -11.74
N HIS A 254 -7.29 3.01 -10.58
CA HIS A 254 -6.68 3.37 -9.31
C HIS A 254 -5.48 2.48 -8.97
N ILE A 255 -5.61 1.16 -9.10
CA ILE A 255 -4.52 0.21 -8.84
C ILE A 255 -3.32 0.49 -9.77
N LEU A 256 -3.56 0.73 -11.06
CA LEU A 256 -2.49 1.05 -12.01
C LEU A 256 -1.76 2.34 -11.64
N VAL A 257 -2.50 3.42 -11.33
CA VAL A 257 -1.90 4.68 -10.90
C VAL A 257 -1.13 4.51 -9.59
N ALA A 258 -1.70 3.80 -8.61
CA ALA A 258 -1.04 3.55 -7.34
C ALA A 258 0.26 2.74 -7.50
N LEU A 259 0.26 1.71 -8.36
CA LEU A 259 1.45 0.92 -8.68
C LEU A 259 2.51 1.76 -9.40
N ALA A 260 2.12 2.54 -10.41
CA ALA A 260 3.03 3.40 -11.15
C ALA A 260 3.71 4.43 -10.24
N LEU A 261 2.93 5.17 -9.44
CA LEU A 261 3.48 6.17 -8.51
C LEU A 261 4.32 5.54 -7.40
N SER A 262 3.92 4.37 -6.88
CA SER A 262 4.72 3.62 -5.90
C SER A 262 6.05 3.19 -6.49
N LEU A 263 6.05 2.66 -7.71
CA LEU A 263 7.26 2.25 -8.39
C LEU A 263 8.19 3.44 -8.62
N THR A 264 7.68 4.59 -9.05
CA THR A 264 8.47 5.81 -9.19
C THR A 264 9.08 6.23 -7.85
N LEU A 265 8.30 6.27 -6.76
CA LEU A 265 8.83 6.60 -5.41
C LEU A 265 9.89 5.62 -4.93
N VAL A 266 9.71 4.32 -5.20
CA VAL A 266 10.67 3.27 -4.86
C VAL A 266 11.96 3.41 -5.66
N ILE A 267 11.88 3.71 -6.96
CA ILE A 267 13.04 3.96 -7.82
C ILE A 267 13.80 5.19 -7.32
N GLU A 268 13.10 6.29 -7.03
CA GLU A 268 13.71 7.48 -6.45
C GLU A 268 14.43 7.17 -5.13
N LEU A 269 13.83 6.36 -4.24
CA LEU A 269 14.46 5.92 -3.00
C LEU A 269 15.70 5.02 -3.24
N GLY A 270 15.66 4.20 -4.29
CA GLY A 270 16.74 3.27 -4.68
C GLY A 270 17.95 3.98 -5.29
N LEU A 271 17.72 4.94 -6.19
CA LEU A 271 18.74 5.70 -6.91
C LEU A 271 19.58 6.63 -6.01
N MET A 272 19.16 6.87 -4.77
CA MET A 272 19.90 7.70 -3.82
C MET A 272 21.08 6.94 -3.22
N THR A 273 22.27 7.15 -3.76
CA THR A 273 23.53 6.82 -3.07
C THR A 273 23.76 7.85 -1.95
N PHE A 274 24.07 7.39 -0.74
CA PHE A 274 24.61 8.26 0.31
C PHE A 274 26.02 8.66 -0.12
N SER A 275 26.25 9.95 -0.35
CA SER A 275 27.60 10.52 -0.49
C SER A 275 28.08 11.03 0.86
#